data_AF-A0A1B0ZH74-F1
#
_entry.id   AF-A0A1B0ZH74-F1
#
_cell.length_a   1.000
_cell.length_b   1.000
_cell.length_c   1.000
_cell.angle_alpha   90.00
_cell.angle_beta   90.00
_cell.angle_gamma   90.00
#
_symmetry.space_group_name_H-M   'P 1'
#
loop_
_entity.id
_entity.type
_entity.pdbx_description
1 polymer ?
#
loop_
_entity_poly.entity_id
_entity_poly.type
_entity_poly.pdbx_seq_one_letter_code
_entity_poly.pdbx_strand_id
1 'polypeptide(L)'
;MSLPGSFLTELEACAPSRERQRFLALATSSERAHLKSSGPVHFTASGIVIDASGQFVALHHHRKVGAWLQFGGHIEAGEESFEEAARREVAEESGLAELAIVGAAPFTLHAHNLNKNFAVCSEHWDVQYLMRAAVTPASPTDALTLSEESHDVRWWRLEALPASVVPDLKPTLAKLRS
;
A
#
# COMPACT_ATOMS: atom_id res chain seq x y z
N MET A 1 6.56 -9.11 23.45
CA MET A 1 5.12 -9.24 23.15
C MET A 1 4.95 -9.03 21.66
N SER A 2 4.05 -9.76 21.01
CA SER A 2 3.82 -9.72 19.55
C SER A 2 2.74 -8.71 19.17
N LEU A 3 2.61 -8.39 17.88
CA LEU A 3 1.44 -7.69 17.36
C LEU A 3 0.13 -8.45 17.69
N PRO A 4 -1.03 -7.76 17.68
CA PRO A 4 -2.34 -8.40 17.76
C PRO A 4 -2.50 -9.52 16.72
N GLY A 5 -3.30 -10.53 17.05
CA GLY A 5 -3.35 -11.80 16.29
C GLY A 5 -3.81 -11.68 14.84
N SER A 6 -4.63 -10.69 14.53
CA SER A 6 -5.11 -10.35 13.18
C SER A 6 -3.95 -9.99 12.23
N PHE A 7 -3.01 -9.13 12.65
CA PHE A 7 -1.82 -8.81 11.86
C PHE A 7 -0.97 -10.04 11.53
N LEU A 8 -0.79 -10.94 12.51
CA LEU A 8 -0.04 -12.18 12.30
C LEU A 8 -0.76 -13.10 11.31
N THR A 9 -2.09 -13.22 11.43
CA THR A 9 -2.92 -14.05 10.54
C THR A 9 -2.79 -13.61 9.08
N GLU A 10 -2.78 -12.30 8.81
CA GLU A 10 -2.59 -11.76 7.46
C GLU A 10 -1.21 -12.10 6.89
N LEU A 11 -0.14 -11.92 7.67
CA LEU A 11 1.20 -12.31 7.23
C LEU A 11 1.33 -13.83 7.03
N GLU A 12 0.63 -14.63 7.84
CA GLU A 12 0.62 -16.08 7.71
C GLU A 12 -0.12 -16.54 6.45
N ALA A 13 -1.13 -15.80 5.98
CA ALA A 13 -1.87 -16.08 4.74
C ALA A 13 -1.03 -15.88 3.47
N CYS A 14 0.04 -15.08 3.51
CA CYS A 14 0.98 -14.97 2.40
C CYS A 14 1.63 -16.32 2.08
N ALA A 15 1.96 -16.54 0.80
CA ALA A 15 2.73 -17.72 0.39
C ALA A 15 4.09 -17.77 1.13
N PRO A 16 4.56 -18.96 1.53
CA PRO A 16 5.87 -19.12 2.17
C PRO A 16 7.00 -18.51 1.33
N SER A 17 7.71 -17.55 1.91
CA SER A 17 8.84 -16.87 1.29
C SER A 17 9.80 -16.35 2.35
N ARG A 18 11.04 -16.03 1.94
CA ARG A 18 12.01 -15.38 2.83
C ARG A 18 11.48 -14.05 3.37
N GLU A 19 10.75 -13.30 2.54
CA GLU A 19 10.19 -12.01 2.94
C GLU A 19 9.10 -12.18 3.99
N ARG A 20 8.18 -13.13 3.80
CA ARG A 20 7.18 -13.50 4.81
C ARG A 20 7.83 -13.88 6.14
N GLN A 21 8.90 -14.68 6.11
CA GLN A 21 9.62 -15.07 7.34
C GLN A 21 10.22 -13.86 8.06
N ARG A 22 10.78 -12.89 7.33
CA ARG A 22 11.29 -11.65 7.90
C ARG A 22 10.16 -10.84 8.55
N PHE A 23 9.06 -10.64 7.84
CA PHE A 23 7.90 -9.89 8.34
C PHE A 23 7.33 -10.54 9.61
N LEU A 24 7.14 -11.86 9.62
CA LEU A 24 6.70 -12.59 10.81
C LEU A 24 7.68 -12.44 11.98
N ALA A 25 8.99 -12.46 11.74
CA ALA A 25 10.00 -12.26 12.79
C ALA A 25 9.92 -10.86 13.42
N LEU A 26 9.62 -9.82 12.62
CA LEU A 26 9.43 -8.48 13.15
C LEU A 26 8.11 -8.37 13.93
N ALA A 27 7.01 -8.88 13.37
CA ALA A 27 5.69 -8.87 14.00
C ALA A 27 5.64 -9.65 15.32
N THR A 28 6.46 -10.69 15.46
CA THR A 28 6.56 -11.48 16.70
C THR A 28 7.55 -10.90 17.72
N SER A 29 8.51 -10.08 17.29
CA SER A 29 9.52 -9.50 18.19
C SER A 29 9.06 -8.21 18.88
N SER A 30 8.06 -7.50 18.35
CA SER A 30 7.57 -6.25 18.92
C SER A 30 6.07 -6.02 18.69
N GLU A 31 5.32 -5.79 19.76
CA GLU A 31 3.91 -5.38 19.77
C GLU A 31 3.70 -3.97 19.21
N ARG A 32 4.79 -3.20 19.08
CA ARG A 32 4.75 -1.83 18.58
C ARG A 32 5.23 -1.71 17.15
N ALA A 33 5.64 -2.80 16.48
CA ALA A 33 6.26 -2.75 15.14
C ALA A 33 5.40 -2.10 14.05
N HIS A 34 4.10 -1.93 14.29
CA HIS A 34 3.16 -1.23 13.40
C HIS A 34 3.17 0.30 13.61
N LEU A 35 3.71 0.79 14.71
CA LEU A 35 3.71 2.22 15.05
C LEU A 35 4.92 2.91 14.43
N LYS A 36 4.71 4.07 13.82
CA LYS A 36 5.77 4.98 13.34
C LYS A 36 6.88 5.27 14.38
N SER A 37 6.54 5.22 15.67
CA SER A 37 7.45 5.49 16.78
C SER A 37 8.32 4.29 17.19
N SER A 38 8.15 3.12 16.57
CA SER A 38 8.78 1.87 17.03
C SER A 38 10.25 1.71 16.68
N GLY A 39 10.81 2.64 15.92
CA GLY A 39 12.23 2.69 15.59
C GLY A 39 12.49 2.74 14.09
N PRO A 40 13.70 2.33 13.66
CA PRO A 40 14.17 2.52 12.29
C PRO A 40 13.41 1.70 11.25
N VAL A 41 12.78 0.59 11.67
CA VAL A 41 11.98 -0.30 10.83
C VAL A 41 10.61 -0.47 11.44
N HIS A 42 9.58 -0.31 10.63
CA HIS A 42 8.19 -0.53 11.02
C HIS A 42 7.30 -0.84 9.82
N PHE A 43 6.12 -1.37 10.12
CA PHE A 43 5.15 -1.73 9.09
C PHE A 43 4.38 -0.51 8.56
N THR A 44 4.07 -0.59 7.27
CA THR A 44 3.08 0.26 6.58
C THR A 44 2.08 -0.64 5.86
N ALA A 45 0.95 -0.09 5.49
CA ALA A 45 -0.04 -0.78 4.68
C ALA A 45 -0.43 0.07 3.48
N SER A 46 -0.57 -0.59 2.32
CA SER A 46 -0.83 0.10 1.06
C SER A 46 -1.91 -0.62 0.24
N GLY A 47 -2.69 0.17 -0.49
CA GLY A 47 -3.71 -0.32 -1.43
C GLY A 47 -3.37 0.01 -2.88
N ILE A 48 -3.27 -1.02 -3.72
CA ILE A 48 -3.18 -0.89 -5.17
C ILE A 48 -4.57 -1.05 -5.73
N VAL A 49 -5.13 0.03 -6.26
CA VAL A 49 -6.53 0.03 -6.74
C VAL A 49 -6.56 -0.06 -8.25
N ILE A 50 -7.20 -1.11 -8.76
CA ILE A 50 -7.51 -1.27 -10.17
C ILE A 50 -8.99 -1.03 -10.45
N ASP A 51 -9.30 -0.63 -11.68
CA ASP A 51 -10.69 -0.43 -12.11
C ASP A 51 -11.43 -1.77 -12.28
N ALA A 52 -12.73 -1.70 -12.57
CA ALA A 52 -13.58 -2.86 -12.76
C ALA A 52 -13.04 -3.78 -13.88
N SER A 53 -12.46 -3.22 -14.94
CA SER A 53 -11.87 -4.00 -16.04
C SER A 53 -10.47 -4.55 -15.73
N GLY A 54 -9.78 -3.99 -14.73
CA GLY A 54 -8.39 -4.31 -14.42
C GLY A 54 -7.37 -3.73 -15.41
N GLN A 55 -7.76 -2.76 -16.25
CA GLN A 55 -6.89 -2.13 -17.24
C GLN A 55 -6.26 -0.82 -16.73
N PHE A 56 -6.87 -0.21 -15.72
CA PHE A 56 -6.40 1.03 -15.11
C PHE A 56 -5.99 0.81 -13.66
N VAL A 57 -5.03 1.60 -13.21
CA VAL A 57 -4.61 1.71 -11.81
C VAL A 57 -4.77 3.15 -11.35
N ALA A 58 -5.35 3.36 -10.17
CA ALA A 58 -5.41 4.67 -9.55
C ALA A 58 -4.10 4.93 -8.79
N LEU A 59 -3.51 6.10 -9.02
CA LEU A 59 -2.26 6.55 -8.39
C LEU A 59 -2.44 8.01 -7.93
N HIS A 60 -1.68 8.41 -6.93
CA HIS A 60 -1.53 9.82 -6.56
C HIS A 60 -0.10 10.31 -6.77
N HIS A 61 0.07 11.60 -7.05
CA HIS A 61 1.37 12.25 -7.11
C HIS A 61 1.70 12.84 -5.73
N HIS A 62 2.33 12.04 -4.89
CA HIS A 62 2.55 12.35 -3.48
C HIS A 62 3.45 13.60 -3.30
N ARG A 63 3.03 14.56 -2.47
CA ARG A 63 3.75 15.84 -2.25
C ARG A 63 5.15 15.65 -1.69
N LYS A 64 5.31 14.84 -0.62
CA LYS A 64 6.61 14.58 0.02
C LYS A 64 7.58 13.77 -0.85
N VAL A 65 7.09 12.80 -1.62
CA VAL A 65 7.93 11.92 -2.46
C VAL A 65 8.24 12.58 -3.82
N GLY A 66 7.31 13.38 -4.36
CA GLY A 66 7.46 14.01 -5.67
C GLY A 66 7.36 13.03 -6.84
N ALA A 67 6.60 11.95 -6.69
CA ALA A 67 6.45 10.87 -7.65
C ALA A 67 5.03 10.28 -7.60
N TRP A 68 4.66 9.49 -8.61
CA TRP A 68 3.43 8.71 -8.64
C TRP A 68 3.61 7.36 -7.92
N LEU A 69 2.72 7.04 -7.00
CA LEU A 69 2.68 5.75 -6.30
C LEU A 69 1.24 5.32 -5.97
N GLN A 70 1.12 4.08 -5.48
CA GLN A 70 -0.10 3.56 -4.86
C GLN A 70 -0.40 4.31 -3.54
N PHE A 71 -1.62 4.17 -3.06
CA PHE A 71 -2.06 4.76 -1.80
C PHE A 71 -1.53 3.94 -0.62
N GLY A 72 -1.16 4.60 0.47
CA GLY A 72 -0.68 3.89 1.64
C GLY A 72 0.07 4.76 2.64
N GLY A 73 0.22 4.21 3.84
CA GLY A 73 0.76 4.96 4.95
C GLY A 73 0.97 4.12 6.20
N HIS A 74 1.06 4.82 7.33
CA HIS A 74 1.34 4.18 8.61
C HIS A 74 0.05 3.59 9.17
N ILE A 75 0.21 2.58 10.01
CA ILE A 75 -0.90 2.02 10.78
C ILE A 75 -1.17 2.96 11.97
N GLU A 76 -2.41 3.41 12.09
CA GLU A 76 -2.88 4.28 13.15
C GLU A 76 -3.17 3.52 14.44
N ALA A 77 -3.18 4.27 15.55
CA ALA A 77 -3.48 3.69 16.85
C ALA A 77 -4.96 3.27 16.91
N GLY A 78 -5.18 1.97 17.17
CA GLY A 78 -6.53 1.40 17.26
C GLY A 78 -6.91 0.55 16.06
N GLU A 79 -6.15 0.61 14.95
CA GLU A 79 -6.34 -0.30 13.83
C GLU A 79 -5.91 -1.72 14.22
N GLU A 80 -6.73 -2.70 13.85
CA GLU A 80 -6.53 -4.10 14.24
C GLU A 80 -5.92 -4.93 13.11
N SER A 81 -5.80 -4.40 11.89
CA SER A 81 -5.24 -5.15 10.74
C SER A 81 -4.51 -4.28 9.73
N PHE A 82 -3.65 -4.88 8.91
CA PHE A 82 -3.03 -4.17 7.79
C PHE A 82 -4.06 -3.84 6.71
N GLU A 83 -5.08 -4.69 6.52
CA GLU A 83 -6.14 -4.43 5.54
C GLU A 83 -6.96 -3.18 5.90
N GLU A 84 -7.31 -3.02 7.18
CA GLU A 84 -8.01 -1.83 7.69
C GLU A 84 -7.22 -0.55 7.38
N ALA A 85 -5.93 -0.54 7.71
CA ALA A 85 -5.03 0.57 7.40
C ALA A 85 -4.94 0.85 5.89
N ALA A 86 -4.75 -0.18 5.07
CA ALA A 86 -4.70 -0.01 3.61
C ALA A 86 -6.02 0.56 3.04
N ARG A 87 -7.18 0.16 3.58
CA ARG A 87 -8.49 0.67 3.15
C ARG A 87 -8.70 2.12 3.56
N ARG A 88 -8.31 2.49 4.78
CA ARG A 88 -8.36 3.88 5.25
C ARG A 88 -7.51 4.78 4.36
N GLU A 89 -6.25 4.43 4.15
CA GLU A 89 -5.33 5.22 3.32
C GLU A 89 -5.86 5.40 1.90
N VAL A 90 -6.37 4.33 1.26
CA VAL A 90 -7.02 4.46 -0.05
C VAL A 90 -8.21 5.43 0.00
N ALA A 91 -9.06 5.34 1.01
CA ALA A 91 -10.21 6.22 1.14
C ALA A 91 -9.81 7.70 1.37
N GLU A 92 -8.83 7.96 2.22
CA GLU A 92 -8.34 9.30 2.55
C GLU A 92 -7.62 9.95 1.37
N GLU A 93 -6.81 9.17 0.63
CA GLU A 93 -5.95 9.70 -0.42
C GLU A 93 -6.60 9.75 -1.81
N SER A 94 -7.69 9.01 -2.01
CA SER A 94 -8.37 8.90 -3.31
C SER A 94 -9.88 9.12 -3.28
N GLY A 95 -10.51 9.11 -2.10
CA GLY A 95 -11.97 9.12 -1.96
C GLY A 95 -12.66 7.82 -2.36
N LEU A 96 -11.93 6.79 -2.80
CA LEU A 96 -12.51 5.48 -3.14
C LEU A 96 -12.80 4.66 -1.88
N ALA A 97 -14.02 4.13 -1.79
CA ALA A 97 -14.47 3.24 -0.72
C ALA A 97 -15.14 1.99 -1.30
N GLU A 98 -15.54 1.04 -0.45
CA GLU A 98 -16.27 -0.18 -0.85
C GLU A 98 -15.56 -1.03 -1.93
N LEU A 99 -14.24 -1.17 -1.78
CA LEU A 99 -13.40 -1.90 -2.73
C LEU A 99 -13.35 -3.40 -2.43
N ALA A 100 -13.37 -4.23 -3.47
CA ALA A 100 -13.22 -5.67 -3.34
C ALA A 100 -11.74 -6.06 -3.29
N ILE A 101 -11.33 -6.92 -2.34
CA ILE A 101 -10.00 -7.54 -2.37
C ILE A 101 -9.93 -8.52 -3.56
N VAL A 102 -8.80 -8.50 -4.27
CA VAL A 102 -8.57 -9.38 -5.42
C VAL A 102 -7.51 -10.42 -5.09
N GLY A 103 -7.87 -11.69 -5.25
CA GLY A 103 -6.95 -12.82 -5.08
C GLY A 103 -6.61 -13.11 -3.61
N ALA A 104 -5.42 -13.69 -3.40
CA ALA A 104 -4.91 -13.91 -2.05
C ALA A 104 -4.47 -12.56 -1.44
N ALA A 105 -4.76 -12.38 -0.15
CA ALA A 105 -4.40 -11.19 0.60
C ALA A 105 -3.52 -11.56 1.80
N PRO A 106 -2.48 -10.76 2.11
CA PRO A 106 -1.95 -9.65 1.31
C PRO A 106 -1.44 -10.05 -0.09
N PHE A 107 -1.50 -9.12 -1.04
CA PHE A 107 -1.06 -9.33 -2.44
C PHE A 107 0.45 -9.48 -2.55
N THR A 108 1.21 -8.63 -1.86
CA THR A 108 2.68 -8.75 -1.80
C THR A 108 3.22 -8.06 -0.55
N LEU A 109 4.39 -8.50 -0.11
CA LEU A 109 5.17 -7.86 0.94
C LEU A 109 6.37 -7.16 0.30
N HIS A 110 6.67 -5.94 0.74
CA HIS A 110 7.73 -5.14 0.15
C HIS A 110 8.48 -4.30 1.20
N ALA A 111 9.74 -4.64 1.47
CA ALA A 111 10.62 -3.81 2.27
C ALA A 111 11.35 -2.79 1.38
N HIS A 112 11.23 -1.51 1.70
CA HIS A 112 11.93 -0.43 1.00
C HIS A 112 12.64 0.51 1.94
N ASN A 113 13.81 0.98 1.50
CA ASN A 113 14.61 1.94 2.25
C ASN A 113 14.07 3.35 2.03
N LEU A 114 13.92 4.10 3.12
CA LEU A 114 13.68 5.52 3.05
C LEU A 114 15.02 6.26 2.93
N ASN A 115 15.09 7.19 1.99
CA ASN A 115 16.28 8.02 1.82
C ASN A 115 16.55 8.88 3.07
N LYS A 116 17.80 9.35 3.22
CA LYS A 116 18.37 10.05 4.39
C LYS A 116 17.63 11.30 4.92
N ASN A 117 16.54 11.73 4.28
CA ASN A 117 15.73 12.87 4.73
C ASN A 117 14.75 12.50 5.86
N PHE A 118 14.58 11.20 6.17
CA PHE A 118 13.80 10.76 7.33
C PHE A 118 14.75 10.56 8.52
N ALA A 119 14.67 11.44 9.52
CA ALA A 119 15.64 11.48 10.62
C ALA A 119 15.60 10.26 11.57
N VAL A 120 14.53 9.44 11.53
CA VAL A 120 14.30 8.34 12.49
C VAL A 120 13.95 7.01 11.81
N CYS A 121 13.46 7.02 10.57
CA CYS A 121 13.02 5.82 9.86
C CYS A 121 13.96 5.49 8.71
N SER A 122 14.49 4.27 8.68
CA SER A 122 15.38 3.77 7.62
C SER A 122 14.66 2.88 6.62
N GLU A 123 13.65 2.11 7.06
CA GLU A 123 12.90 1.20 6.18
C GLU A 123 11.42 1.15 6.56
N HIS A 124 10.57 1.14 5.54
CA HIS A 124 9.18 0.74 5.65
C HIS A 124 9.01 -0.68 5.12
N TRP A 125 8.36 -1.52 5.92
CA TRP A 125 8.01 -2.88 5.56
C TRP A 125 6.52 -2.91 5.21
N ASP A 126 6.25 -2.83 3.92
CA ASP A 126 4.93 -2.53 3.39
C ASP A 126 4.14 -3.81 3.09
N VAL A 127 2.92 -3.86 3.61
CA VAL A 127 1.94 -4.93 3.37
C VAL A 127 0.93 -4.41 2.33
N GLN A 128 1.00 -4.95 1.12
CA GLN A 128 0.26 -4.42 -0.03
C GLN A 128 -0.96 -5.26 -0.34
N TYR A 129 -2.10 -4.59 -0.54
CA TYR A 129 -3.37 -5.19 -0.93
C TYR A 129 -3.75 -4.79 -2.35
N LEU A 130 -4.20 -5.75 -3.16
CA LEU A 130 -4.80 -5.46 -4.46
C LEU A 130 -6.31 -5.32 -4.29
N MET A 131 -6.83 -4.17 -4.68
CA MET A 131 -8.23 -3.80 -4.51
C MET A 131 -8.85 -3.46 -5.87
N ARG A 132 -10.13 -3.80 -6.06
CA ARG A 132 -10.89 -3.52 -7.27
C ARG A 132 -12.03 -2.57 -6.97
N ALA A 133 -12.05 -1.46 -7.69
CA ALA A 133 -13.18 -0.55 -7.70
C ALA A 133 -14.25 -1.02 -8.69
N ALA A 134 -15.53 -0.78 -8.38
CA ALA A 134 -16.65 -1.09 -9.28
C ALA A 134 -16.85 -0.04 -10.38
N VAL A 135 -15.86 0.82 -10.63
CA VAL A 135 -15.88 1.87 -11.66
C VAL A 135 -15.03 1.45 -12.86
N THR A 136 -15.47 1.78 -14.08
CA THR A 136 -14.61 1.84 -15.26
C THR A 136 -14.46 3.32 -15.62
N PRO A 137 -13.28 3.93 -15.44
CA PRO A 137 -13.14 5.39 -15.48
C PRO A 137 -13.43 5.96 -16.87
N ALA A 138 -14.39 6.88 -16.95
CA ALA A 138 -14.69 7.64 -18.17
C ALA A 138 -13.76 8.85 -18.36
N SER A 139 -13.05 9.25 -17.29
CA SER A 139 -12.07 10.34 -17.29
C SER A 139 -10.91 10.03 -16.33
N PRO A 140 -9.76 10.73 -16.43
CA PRO A 140 -8.60 10.44 -15.58
C PRO A 140 -8.87 10.58 -14.08
N THR A 141 -9.87 11.35 -13.65
CA THR A 141 -10.16 11.59 -12.24
C THR A 141 -11.54 11.05 -11.83
N ASP A 142 -12.12 10.16 -12.65
CA ASP A 142 -13.46 9.65 -12.42
C ASP A 142 -13.57 8.93 -11.07
N ALA A 143 -14.56 9.33 -10.27
CA ALA A 143 -14.75 8.92 -8.87
C ALA A 143 -13.56 9.13 -7.91
N LEU A 144 -12.51 9.88 -8.32
CA LEU A 144 -11.36 10.19 -7.47
C LEU A 144 -11.50 11.57 -6.82
N THR A 145 -11.08 11.68 -5.57
CA THR A 145 -10.99 12.92 -4.79
C THR A 145 -9.54 13.20 -4.45
N LEU A 146 -9.08 14.42 -4.72
CA LEU A 146 -7.72 14.85 -4.44
C LEU A 146 -7.53 15.13 -2.93
N SER A 147 -6.49 14.56 -2.33
CA SER A 147 -6.13 14.81 -0.94
C SER A 147 -5.11 15.94 -0.76
N GLU A 148 -5.02 16.46 0.48
CA GLU A 148 -4.00 17.42 0.91
C GLU A 148 -2.57 16.82 0.96
N GLU A 149 -2.42 15.50 0.77
CA GLU A 149 -1.12 14.82 0.66
C GLU A 149 -0.63 14.68 -0.80
N SER A 150 -1.52 14.94 -1.77
CA SER A 150 -1.32 14.67 -3.20
C SER A 150 -1.35 15.93 -4.07
N HIS A 151 -0.34 16.13 -4.93
CA HIS A 151 -0.41 17.16 -5.98
C HIS A 151 -1.47 16.86 -7.05
N ASP A 152 -1.74 15.57 -7.29
CA ASP A 152 -2.70 15.10 -8.29
C ASP A 152 -3.12 13.65 -7.95
N VAL A 153 -4.26 13.18 -8.44
CA VAL A 153 -4.75 11.80 -8.28
C VAL A 153 -5.47 11.37 -9.56
N ARG A 154 -5.05 10.24 -10.16
CA ARG A 154 -5.51 9.83 -11.49
C ARG A 154 -5.54 8.33 -11.69
N TRP A 155 -6.46 7.90 -12.54
CA TRP A 155 -6.44 6.63 -13.25
C TRP A 155 -5.43 6.67 -14.39
N TRP A 156 -4.52 5.70 -14.39
CA TRP A 156 -3.55 5.47 -15.46
C TRP A 156 -3.80 4.11 -16.08
N ARG A 157 -3.77 4.02 -17.42
CA ARG A 157 -3.72 2.70 -18.07
C ARG A 157 -2.46 2.00 -17.58
N LEU A 158 -2.58 0.73 -17.20
CA LEU A 158 -1.44 -0.05 -16.75
C LEU A 158 -0.31 -0.01 -17.80
N GLU A 159 -0.64 -0.04 -19.08
CA GLU A 159 0.30 -0.02 -20.21
C GLU A 159 0.94 1.35 -20.51
N ALA A 160 0.41 2.43 -19.95
CA ALA A 160 0.84 3.81 -20.23
C ALA A 160 1.01 4.61 -18.93
N LEU A 161 1.85 4.09 -18.03
CA LEU A 161 2.19 4.73 -16.77
C LEU A 161 2.97 6.04 -16.98
N PRO A 162 2.85 7.02 -16.07
CA PRO A 162 3.61 8.27 -16.16
C PRO A 162 5.10 8.03 -15.93
N ALA A 163 5.94 8.96 -16.41
CA ALA A 163 7.40 8.82 -16.31
C ALA A 163 7.90 8.78 -14.85
N SER A 164 7.26 9.52 -13.95
CA SER A 164 7.64 9.66 -12.54
C SER A 164 6.98 8.64 -11.60
N VAL A 165 6.66 7.43 -12.06
CA VAL A 165 6.27 6.34 -11.14
C VAL A 165 7.48 5.86 -10.35
N VAL A 166 7.31 5.68 -9.03
CA VAL A 166 8.35 5.15 -8.15
C VAL A 166 8.87 3.79 -8.68
N PRO A 167 10.19 3.55 -8.70
CA PRO A 167 10.77 2.33 -9.29
C PRO A 167 10.17 1.04 -8.74
N ASP A 168 9.91 1.00 -7.43
CA ASP A 168 9.45 -0.18 -6.70
C ASP A 168 8.02 -0.60 -7.05
N LEU A 169 7.20 0.32 -7.55
CA LEU A 169 5.83 0.00 -7.96
C LEU A 169 5.79 -0.74 -9.32
N LYS A 170 6.77 -0.51 -10.21
CA LYS A 170 6.75 -1.10 -11.56
C LYS A 170 6.79 -2.63 -11.53
N PRO A 171 7.66 -3.31 -10.77
CA PRO A 171 7.63 -4.76 -10.62
C PRO A 171 6.30 -5.27 -10.04
N THR A 172 5.71 -4.56 -9.09
CA THR A 172 4.43 -4.95 -8.50
C THR A 172 3.28 -4.88 -9.51
N LEU A 173 3.20 -3.80 -10.29
CA LEU A 173 2.19 -3.66 -11.35
C LEU A 173 2.39 -4.67 -12.48
N ALA A 174 3.62 -5.10 -12.75
CA ALA A 174 3.89 -6.14 -13.74
C ALA A 174 3.24 -7.49 -13.37
N LYS A 175 3.12 -7.81 -12.06
CA LYS A 175 2.42 -9.01 -11.57
C LYS A 175 0.93 -9.02 -11.89
N LEU A 176 0.32 -7.86 -12.16
CA LEU A 176 -1.10 -7.76 -12.50
C LEU A 176 -1.40 -8.22 -13.94
N ARG A 177 -0.36 -8.38 -14.76
CA ARG A 177 -0.47 -8.74 -16.19
C ARG A 177 -0.09 -10.19 -16.48
N SER A 178 0.40 -10.92 -15.48
CA SER A 178 0.80 -12.34 -15.58
C SER A 178 -0.33 -13.25 -15.14
#